data_AF-A0A0B0SC55-F1
#
_entry.id   AF-A0A0B0SC55-F1
#
_cell.length_a   1.000
_cell.length_b   1.000
_cell.length_c   1.000
_cell.angle_alpha   90.00
_cell.angle_beta   90.00
_cell.angle_gamma   90.00
#
_symmetry.space_group_name_H-M   'P 1'
#
loop_
_entity.id
_entity.type
_entity.pdbx_description
1 polymer ?
#
loop_
_entity_poly.entity_id
_entity_poly.type
_entity_poly.pdbx_seq_one_letter_code
_entity_poly.pdbx_strand_id
1 'polypeptide(L)'
;MVKVSVRSLYFAAQAQAASVEEALEALRRLWKEDGSVRDLMTKAAKEGYVLADAQDMPAPFVAAVKVALARLRERLKEEAPSTLLVRHGKGKAKEERKPMTWESPEGVKYAVEVYDLTPREEKHWGFRDKRVEDAAKWVEKFLSGVEYEEGASPLEEALEHEDNPHFRREDLIPEDLEARLRLLGWDGTLRSFQALVDTLPAREKAFVERVRSISALVDREKGQVVAVKSPIGWEVRQGLSREAMKAVMAVGLLQELVKEPSWKVHEVRRHVEAVAEADAHLKGLLAELEAIATLRQAKHHLDQVGRGRAIAVYRDPATGEPVYRTPVIG
;
A
#
# COMPACT_ATOMS: atom_id res chain seq x y z
N MET A 1 36.87 12.47 28.55
CA MET A 1 36.06 12.36 27.32
C MET A 1 36.91 12.58 26.10
N VAL A 2 36.95 11.60 25.22
CA VAL A 2 37.69 11.63 23.96
C VAL A 2 36.90 12.45 22.94
N LYS A 3 37.57 13.37 22.23
CA LYS A 3 36.94 14.08 21.11
C LYS A 3 37.09 13.24 19.85
N VAL A 4 35.96 12.90 19.24
CA VAL A 4 35.90 12.17 17.97
C VAL A 4 35.50 13.18 16.90
N SER A 5 36.44 13.61 16.05
CA SER A 5 36.13 14.52 14.93
C SER A 5 35.44 13.74 13.82
N VAL A 6 34.14 13.99 13.63
CA VAL A 6 33.33 13.31 12.61
C VAL A 6 33.82 13.67 11.20
N ARG A 7 34.26 14.92 11.02
CA ARG A 7 34.87 15.41 9.79
C ARG A 7 36.12 14.63 9.41
N SER A 8 37.02 14.41 10.37
CA SER A 8 38.27 13.67 10.12
C SER A 8 37.99 12.21 9.73
N LEU A 9 37.03 11.56 10.41
CA LEU A 9 36.61 10.20 10.08
C LEU A 9 35.95 10.10 8.70
N TYR A 10 35.17 11.11 8.30
CA TYR A 10 34.51 11.13 7.00
C TYR A 10 35.50 11.25 5.84
N PHE A 11 36.47 12.17 5.96
CA PHE A 11 37.50 12.33 4.94
C PHE A 11 38.45 11.12 4.90
N ALA A 12 38.78 10.54 6.06
CA ALA A 12 39.58 9.33 6.12
C ALA A 12 38.85 8.10 5.53
N ALA A 13 37.53 8.02 5.70
CA ALA A 13 36.71 6.95 5.13
C ALA A 13 36.46 7.09 3.62
N GLN A 14 36.87 8.22 3.00
CA GLN A 14 36.59 8.57 1.59
C GLN A 14 35.12 8.35 1.18
N ALA A 15 34.18 8.54 2.11
CA ALA A 15 32.82 8.06 1.95
C ALA A 15 31.90 9.13 1.34
N GLN A 16 31.46 8.95 0.10
CA GLN A 16 30.23 9.58 -0.41
C GLN A 16 29.03 8.70 -0.03
N ALA A 17 28.86 8.41 1.27
CA ALA A 17 27.77 7.54 1.72
C ALA A 17 26.42 8.26 1.63
N ALA A 18 25.52 7.74 0.79
CA ALA A 18 24.15 8.23 0.67
C ALA A 18 23.25 7.65 1.78
N SER A 19 23.65 6.52 2.38
CA SER A 19 22.91 5.82 3.43
C SER A 19 23.73 5.53 4.70
N VAL A 20 23.04 5.23 5.80
CA VAL A 20 23.66 4.89 7.10
C VAL A 20 24.43 3.56 7.01
N GLU A 21 23.94 2.62 6.19
CA GLU A 21 24.55 1.30 6.02
C GLU A 21 25.88 1.39 5.25
N GLU A 22 25.91 2.16 4.16
CA GLU A 22 27.14 2.46 3.41
C GLU A 22 28.17 3.17 4.29
N ALA A 23 27.73 4.12 5.12
CA ALA A 23 28.58 4.82 6.06
C ALA A 23 29.15 3.87 7.14
N LEU A 24 28.36 2.90 7.62
CA LEU A 24 28.83 1.88 8.56
C LEU A 24 29.85 0.94 7.93
N GLU A 25 29.67 0.56 6.66
CA GLU A 25 30.64 -0.25 5.94
C GLU A 25 31.96 0.48 5.70
N ALA A 26 31.89 1.76 5.31
CA ALA A 26 33.07 2.61 5.16
C ALA A 26 33.83 2.74 6.48
N LEU A 27 33.13 2.95 7.60
CA LEU A 27 33.73 2.98 8.94
C LEU A 27 34.33 1.62 9.34
N ARG A 28 33.72 0.50 8.95
CA ARG A 28 34.28 -0.85 9.19
C ARG A 28 35.56 -1.09 8.40
N ARG A 29 35.66 -0.59 7.16
CA ARG A 29 36.90 -0.67 6.35
C ARG A 29 38.00 0.19 6.99
N LEU A 30 37.67 1.44 7.30
CA LEU A 30 38.59 2.36 7.98
C LEU A 30 39.10 1.81 9.32
N TRP A 31 38.23 1.16 10.10
CA TRP A 31 38.60 0.48 11.35
C TRP A 31 39.63 -0.65 11.16
N LYS A 32 39.58 -1.35 10.02
CA LYS A 32 40.51 -2.44 9.70
C LYS A 32 41.85 -1.91 9.21
N GLU A 33 41.83 -0.85 8.43
CA GLU A 33 42.99 -0.30 7.72
C GLU A 33 43.82 0.66 8.58
N ASP A 34 43.19 1.49 9.41
CA ASP A 34 43.88 2.49 10.21
C ASP A 34 43.86 2.14 11.72
N GLY A 35 45.04 1.78 12.24
CA GLY A 35 45.24 1.49 13.66
C GLY A 35 44.98 2.69 14.57
N SER A 36 45.21 3.92 14.09
CA SER A 36 44.99 5.13 14.88
C SER A 36 43.50 5.43 15.09
N VAL A 37 42.67 5.20 14.08
CA VAL A 37 41.20 5.30 14.17
C VAL A 37 40.65 4.20 15.06
N ARG A 38 41.25 2.99 14.99
CA ARG A 38 40.91 1.88 15.88
C ARG A 38 41.12 2.25 17.35
N ASP A 39 42.31 2.70 17.69
CA ASP A 39 42.66 3.09 19.05
C ASP A 39 41.82 4.28 19.54
N LEU A 40 41.54 5.24 18.65
CA LEU A 40 40.70 6.39 18.95
C LEU A 40 39.27 5.98 19.29
N MET A 41 38.59 5.12 18.51
CA MET A 41 37.22 4.74 18.86
C MET A 41 37.15 3.72 19.98
N THR A 42 38.17 2.87 20.17
CA THR A 42 38.24 2.01 21.37
C THR A 42 38.38 2.86 22.62
N LYS A 43 39.27 3.85 22.63
CA LYS A 43 39.42 4.78 23.75
C LYS A 43 38.16 5.62 23.98
N ALA A 44 37.52 6.07 22.89
CA ALA A 44 36.26 6.82 22.95
C ALA A 44 35.09 6.00 23.49
N ALA A 45 35.02 4.70 23.16
CA ALA A 45 34.03 3.79 23.73
C ALA A 45 34.27 3.56 25.22
N LYS A 46 35.54 3.48 25.66
CA LYS A 46 35.93 3.25 27.06
C LYS A 46 35.73 4.46 27.99
N GLU A 47 36.21 5.62 27.56
CA GLU A 47 36.31 6.82 28.41
C GLU A 47 35.16 7.84 28.18
N GLY A 48 34.19 7.47 27.34
CA GLY A 48 33.14 8.36 26.85
C GLY A 48 33.64 9.37 25.81
N TYR A 49 32.74 9.80 24.92
CA TYR A 49 33.10 10.58 23.74
C TYR A 49 32.25 11.83 23.52
N VAL A 50 32.83 12.81 22.83
CA VAL A 50 32.13 13.98 22.29
C VAL A 50 32.39 14.02 20.78
N LEU A 51 31.32 14.06 19.99
CA LEU A 51 31.42 14.26 18.55
C LEU A 51 31.76 15.72 18.26
N ALA A 52 32.94 15.96 17.73
CA ALA A 52 33.37 17.27 17.23
C ALA A 52 33.06 17.39 15.73
N ASP A 53 32.77 18.61 15.29
CA ASP A 53 32.56 18.96 13.88
C ASP A 53 31.40 18.20 13.21
N ALA A 54 30.36 17.85 13.97
CA ALA A 54 29.23 17.07 13.47
C ALA A 54 28.16 17.90 12.73
N GLN A 55 28.20 19.24 12.82
CA GLN A 55 27.17 20.12 12.23
C GLN A 55 27.26 20.20 10.70
N ASP A 56 28.47 20.14 10.13
CA ASP A 56 28.71 20.31 8.69
C ASP A 56 28.82 18.97 7.92
N MET A 57 28.45 17.86 8.55
CA MET A 57 28.66 16.51 8.02
C MET A 57 27.34 15.84 7.65
N PRO A 58 27.33 14.93 6.64
CA PRO A 58 26.12 14.21 6.26
C PRO A 58 25.49 13.46 7.45
N ALA A 59 24.20 13.70 7.69
CA ALA A 59 23.44 13.08 8.78
C ALA A 59 23.57 11.53 8.83
N PRO A 60 23.58 10.81 7.69
CA PRO A 60 23.77 9.36 7.69
C PRO A 60 25.11 8.92 8.28
N PHE A 61 26.17 9.70 8.02
CA PHE A 61 27.51 9.40 8.53
C PHE A 61 27.63 9.69 10.03
N VAL A 62 27.06 10.80 10.49
CA VAL A 62 26.99 11.13 11.92
C VAL A 62 26.26 10.03 12.70
N ALA A 63 25.15 9.52 12.15
CA ALA A 63 24.40 8.40 12.73
C ALA A 63 25.23 7.11 12.75
N ALA A 64 25.93 6.79 11.66
CA ALA A 64 26.80 5.62 11.58
C ALA A 64 27.92 5.63 12.63
N VAL A 65 28.57 6.79 12.88
CA VAL A 65 29.60 6.92 13.92
C VAL A 65 29.03 6.65 15.32
N LYS A 66 27.83 7.17 15.62
CA LYS A 66 27.14 6.90 16.90
C LYS A 66 26.83 5.41 17.07
N VAL A 67 26.30 4.78 16.05
CA VAL A 67 25.97 3.33 16.05
C VAL A 67 27.23 2.48 16.19
N ALA A 68 28.32 2.84 15.51
CA ALA A 68 29.58 2.14 15.62
C ALA A 68 30.17 2.21 17.05
N LEU A 69 30.13 3.39 17.68
CA LEU A 69 30.59 3.57 19.06
C LEU A 69 29.70 2.83 20.06
N ALA A 70 28.37 2.83 19.87
CA ALA A 70 27.44 2.08 20.71
C ALA A 70 27.72 0.56 20.64
N ARG A 71 27.85 0.00 19.42
CA ARG A 71 28.18 -1.42 19.22
C ARG A 71 29.54 -1.81 19.79
N LEU A 72 30.54 -0.93 19.70
CA LEU A 72 31.86 -1.17 20.31
C LEU A 72 31.77 -1.20 21.84
N ARG A 73 30.93 -0.34 22.43
CA ARG A 73 30.74 -0.27 23.87
C ARG A 73 30.01 -1.49 24.44
N GLU A 74 28.96 -1.94 23.75
CA GLU A 74 28.27 -3.21 24.06
C GLU A 74 29.25 -4.39 24.05
N ARG A 75 30.13 -4.46 23.04
CA ARG A 75 31.16 -5.51 22.96
C ARG A 75 32.18 -5.46 24.09
N LEU A 76 32.46 -4.27 24.63
CA LEU A 76 33.42 -4.07 25.71
C LEU A 76 32.81 -4.26 27.12
N LYS A 77 31.50 -4.57 27.23
CA LYS A 77 30.77 -4.78 28.50
C LYS A 77 30.93 -3.63 29.50
N GLU A 78 30.99 -2.40 29.01
CA GLU A 78 31.01 -1.22 29.89
C GLU A 78 29.60 -0.66 30.08
N GLU A 79 29.08 -0.75 31.31
CA GLU A 79 27.70 -0.41 31.68
C GLU A 79 27.46 1.10 31.95
N ALA A 80 28.45 1.97 31.69
CA ALA A 80 28.27 3.41 31.96
C ALA A 80 27.42 4.08 30.85
N PRO A 81 26.34 4.82 31.19
CA PRO A 81 25.49 5.47 30.19
C PRO A 81 26.28 6.49 29.34
N SER A 82 25.92 6.60 28.06
CA SER A 82 26.50 7.60 27.15
C SER A 82 26.09 9.00 27.58
N THR A 83 27.03 9.80 28.04
CA THR A 83 26.81 11.24 28.29
C THR A 83 26.97 12.01 26.98
N LEU A 84 25.96 11.91 26.11
CA LEU A 84 25.77 12.85 25.01
C LEU A 84 25.40 14.21 25.60
N LEU A 85 26.41 15.00 25.99
CA LEU A 85 26.22 16.42 26.29
C LEU A 85 26.45 17.22 25.01
N VAL A 86 25.35 17.77 24.48
CA VAL A 86 25.39 18.82 23.45
C VAL A 86 26.14 20.01 24.02
N ARG A 87 27.24 20.39 23.37
CA ARG A 87 28.09 21.48 23.82
C ARG A 87 27.44 22.81 23.46
N HIS A 88 26.82 23.49 24.44
CA HIS A 88 26.61 24.94 24.33
C HIS A 88 27.97 25.66 24.31
N GLY A 89 28.06 26.70 23.49
CA GLY A 89 29.29 27.40 23.15
C GLY A 89 30.13 27.89 24.34
N LYS A 90 31.44 27.91 24.14
CA LYS A 90 32.44 28.41 25.09
C LYS A 90 32.20 29.89 25.41
N GLY A 91 32.20 30.21 26.70
CA GLY A 91 32.46 31.58 27.16
C GLY A 91 31.32 32.26 27.91
N LYS A 92 30.80 31.67 28.98
CA LYS A 92 30.29 32.42 30.13
C LYS A 92 30.73 31.71 31.40
N ALA A 93 31.19 32.50 32.36
CA ALA A 93 31.53 32.10 33.71
C ALA A 93 30.37 31.29 34.33
N LYS A 94 30.63 30.58 35.45
CA LYS A 94 29.59 30.04 36.32
C LYS A 94 28.57 31.14 36.63
N GLU A 95 27.50 31.23 35.84
CA GLU A 95 26.28 31.92 36.24
C GLU A 95 25.68 31.01 37.29
N GLU A 96 25.74 31.45 38.54
CA GLU A 96 24.76 31.03 39.55
C GLU A 96 23.39 31.31 38.93
N ARG A 97 22.76 30.24 38.42
CA ARG A 97 21.44 30.33 37.80
C ARG A 97 20.47 30.71 38.89
N LYS A 98 19.97 31.96 38.83
CA LYS A 98 18.89 32.41 39.70
C LYS A 98 17.71 31.44 39.57
N PRO A 99 17.07 31.01 40.67
CA PRO A 99 15.92 30.12 40.61
C PRO A 99 14.83 30.74 39.72
N MET A 100 14.24 29.91 38.86
CA MET A 100 13.19 30.36 37.96
C MET A 100 11.93 30.54 38.79
N THR A 101 11.40 31.76 38.85
CA THR A 101 10.18 32.02 39.60
C THR A 101 8.97 31.74 38.73
N TRP A 102 8.14 30.79 39.16
CA TRP A 102 6.85 30.50 38.53
C TRP A 102 5.74 31.02 39.42
N GLU A 103 4.80 31.74 38.83
CA GLU A 103 3.63 32.28 39.53
C GLU A 103 2.41 31.48 39.10
N SER A 104 1.72 30.87 40.07
CA SER A 104 0.51 30.08 39.78
C SER A 104 -0.64 30.97 39.30
N PRO A 105 -1.69 30.41 38.67
CA PRO A 105 -2.90 31.17 38.32
C PRO A 105 -3.59 31.86 39.53
N GLU A 106 -3.22 31.47 40.76
CA GLU A 106 -3.71 32.03 42.02
C GLU A 106 -2.77 33.12 42.60
N GLY A 107 -1.68 33.49 41.90
CA GLY A 107 -0.78 34.59 42.27
C GLY A 107 0.30 34.25 43.28
N VAL A 108 0.57 32.97 43.53
CA VAL A 108 1.62 32.53 44.46
C VAL A 108 2.92 32.25 43.70
N LYS A 109 4.01 32.93 44.09
CA LYS A 109 5.33 32.81 43.46
C LYS A 109 6.16 31.72 44.13
N TYR A 110 6.57 30.73 43.35
CA TYR A 110 7.47 29.66 43.76
C TYR A 110 8.83 29.83 43.10
N ALA A 111 9.90 29.66 43.88
CA ALA A 111 11.25 29.54 43.35
C ALA A 111 11.46 28.08 42.93
N VAL A 112 11.56 27.83 41.63
CA VAL A 112 11.79 26.49 41.06
C VAL A 112 13.28 26.34 40.82
N GLU A 113 13.90 25.39 41.52
CA GLU A 113 15.30 25.02 41.31
C GLU A 113 15.41 23.92 40.25
N VAL A 114 16.59 23.81 39.62
CA VAL A 114 16.85 22.80 38.56
C VAL A 114 16.68 21.37 39.08
N TYR A 115 16.84 21.17 40.39
CA TYR A 115 16.66 19.87 41.07
C TYR A 115 15.18 19.48 41.25
N ASP A 116 14.24 20.43 41.15
CA ASP A 116 12.80 20.18 41.20
C ASP A 116 12.24 19.64 39.87
N LEU A 117 13.02 19.78 38.77
CA LEU A 117 12.64 19.33 37.42
C LEU A 117 13.18 17.93 37.08
N THR A 118 14.08 17.38 37.88
CA THR A 118 14.49 15.97 37.75
C THR A 118 13.40 15.08 38.35
N PRO A 119 12.87 14.07 37.62
CA PRO A 119 11.89 13.15 38.18
C PRO A 119 12.58 12.41 39.33
N ARG A 120 12.30 12.81 40.58
CA ARG A 120 12.56 11.94 41.71
C ARG A 120 11.58 10.80 41.61
N GLU A 121 12.06 9.57 41.81
CA GLU A 121 11.21 8.49 42.31
C GLU A 121 10.78 8.86 43.75
N GLU A 122 9.96 9.90 43.86
CA GLU A 122 9.35 10.28 45.11
C GLU A 122 8.28 9.24 45.44
N LYS A 123 8.31 8.79 46.69
CA LYS A 123 7.43 7.80 47.32
C LYS A 123 5.92 8.14 47.22
N HIS A 124 5.58 9.28 46.62
CA HIS A 124 4.25 9.84 46.44
C HIS A 124 3.69 9.64 45.02
N TRP A 125 4.52 9.30 44.02
CA TRP A 125 4.02 8.81 42.71
C TRP A 125 3.46 7.39 42.80
N GLY A 126 3.65 6.73 43.95
CA GLY A 126 3.00 5.47 44.31
C GLY A 126 1.55 5.61 44.75
N PHE A 127 1.01 6.83 44.87
CA PHE A 127 -0.43 6.99 44.88
C PHE A 127 -0.92 6.74 43.45
N ARG A 128 -1.32 5.50 43.20
CA ARG A 128 -2.28 5.15 42.15
C ARG A 128 -3.44 6.13 42.28
N ASP A 129 -3.38 7.24 41.54
CA ASP A 129 -4.46 8.21 41.51
C ASP A 129 -5.68 7.44 41.04
N LYS A 130 -6.68 7.37 41.91
CA LYS A 130 -7.90 6.62 41.63
C LYS A 130 -8.52 7.08 40.31
N ARG A 131 -8.37 8.36 39.94
CA ARG A 131 -8.83 8.90 38.66
C ARG A 131 -8.07 8.32 37.48
N VAL A 132 -6.76 8.11 37.61
CA VAL A 132 -5.92 7.50 36.56
C VAL A 132 -6.22 6.02 36.43
N GLU A 133 -6.41 5.30 37.55
CA GLU A 133 -6.84 3.90 37.52
C GLU A 133 -8.26 3.74 36.93
N ASP A 134 -9.18 4.62 37.31
CA ASP A 134 -10.55 4.62 36.81
C ASP A 134 -10.59 4.98 35.32
N ALA A 135 -9.76 5.95 34.87
CA ALA A 135 -9.60 6.27 33.46
C ALA A 135 -8.98 5.11 32.67
N ALA A 136 -7.96 4.44 33.21
CA ALA A 136 -7.34 3.28 32.57
C ALA A 136 -8.35 2.12 32.42
N LYS A 137 -9.10 1.80 33.48
CA LYS A 137 -10.18 0.80 33.44
C LYS A 137 -11.29 1.18 32.47
N TRP A 138 -11.63 2.47 32.38
CA TRP A 138 -12.60 2.96 31.42
C TRP A 138 -12.12 2.77 29.99
N VAL A 139 -10.86 3.11 29.67
CA VAL A 139 -10.27 2.90 28.34
C VAL A 139 -10.19 1.42 27.99
N GLU A 140 -9.77 0.57 28.93
CA GLU A 140 -9.76 -0.89 28.72
C GLU A 140 -11.17 -1.41 28.42
N LYS A 141 -12.17 -0.97 29.18
CA LYS A 141 -13.58 -1.34 28.96
C LYS A 141 -14.08 -0.84 27.60
N PHE A 142 -13.76 0.40 27.24
CA PHE A 142 -14.11 1.02 25.96
C PHE A 142 -13.49 0.27 24.77
N LEU A 143 -12.20 -0.07 24.83
CA LEU A 143 -11.51 -0.83 23.78
C LEU A 143 -11.96 -2.29 23.71
N SER A 144 -12.44 -2.87 24.81
CA SER A 144 -12.99 -4.24 24.81
C SER A 144 -14.44 -4.32 24.32
N GLY A 145 -15.17 -3.19 24.33
CA GLY A 145 -16.58 -3.10 23.96
C GLY A 145 -16.82 -2.86 22.46
N VAL A 146 -15.95 -3.36 21.59
CA VAL A 146 -16.11 -3.19 20.14
C VAL A 146 -17.31 -3.99 19.66
N GLU A 147 -18.29 -3.28 19.11
CA GLU A 147 -19.37 -3.88 18.34
C GLU A 147 -19.06 -3.74 16.85
N TYR A 148 -19.43 -4.75 16.07
CA TYR A 148 -19.27 -4.71 14.62
C TYR A 148 -20.64 -4.50 13.99
N GLU A 149 -20.81 -3.34 13.35
CA GLU A 149 -21.99 -3.01 12.56
C GLU A 149 -21.65 -3.12 11.07
N GLU A 150 -22.64 -3.47 10.26
CA GLU A 150 -22.51 -3.41 8.80
C GLU A 150 -22.76 -1.97 8.36
N GLY A 151 -21.69 -1.32 7.89
CA GLY A 151 -21.73 0.05 7.39
C GLY A 151 -21.99 0.13 5.89
N ALA A 152 -22.23 1.36 5.42
CA ALA A 152 -22.35 1.66 4.00
C ALA A 152 -21.16 1.11 3.22
N SER A 153 -21.45 0.57 2.04
CA SER A 153 -20.40 0.06 1.15
C SER A 153 -19.57 1.22 0.58
N PRO A 154 -18.30 0.99 0.22
CA PRO A 154 -17.51 2.00 -0.46
C PRO A 154 -18.17 2.53 -1.74
N LEU A 155 -18.96 1.70 -2.41
CA LEU A 155 -19.75 2.11 -3.57
C LEU A 155 -20.86 3.09 -3.20
N GLU A 156 -21.60 2.84 -2.11
CA GLU A 156 -22.66 3.73 -1.62
C GLU A 156 -22.08 5.08 -1.18
N GLU A 157 -21.02 5.06 -0.40
CA GLU A 157 -20.29 6.27 0.03
C GLU A 157 -19.79 7.08 -1.19
N ALA A 158 -19.29 6.39 -2.21
CA ALA A 158 -18.82 7.02 -3.43
C ALA A 158 -19.95 7.58 -4.32
N LEU A 159 -21.12 6.94 -4.32
CA LEU A 159 -22.31 7.43 -5.02
C LEU A 159 -22.89 8.68 -4.35
N GLU A 160 -22.86 8.74 -3.02
CA GLU A 160 -23.29 9.92 -2.25
C GLU A 160 -22.39 11.14 -2.54
N HIS A 161 -21.10 10.91 -2.78
CA HIS A 161 -20.11 11.95 -3.05
C HIS A 161 -19.79 12.13 -4.53
N GLU A 162 -20.54 11.50 -5.43
CA GLU A 162 -20.24 11.49 -6.86
C GLU A 162 -20.27 12.89 -7.50
N ASP A 163 -21.19 13.74 -7.03
CA ASP A 163 -21.37 15.13 -7.47
C ASP A 163 -20.35 16.10 -6.84
N ASN A 164 -19.52 15.62 -5.91
CA ASN A 164 -18.51 16.44 -5.24
C ASN A 164 -17.21 16.51 -6.07
N PRO A 165 -16.80 17.70 -6.54
CA PRO A 165 -15.59 17.86 -7.36
C PRO A 165 -14.28 17.57 -6.62
N HIS A 166 -14.31 17.44 -5.29
CA HIS A 166 -13.15 17.10 -4.47
C HIS A 166 -13.04 15.61 -4.15
N PHE A 167 -14.06 14.81 -4.49
CA PHE A 167 -14.03 13.38 -4.24
C PHE A 167 -13.15 12.68 -5.29
N ARG A 168 -12.04 12.09 -4.86
CA ARG A 168 -11.14 11.32 -5.72
C ARG A 168 -11.56 9.85 -5.71
N ARG A 169 -11.86 9.33 -6.91
CA ARG A 169 -12.28 7.94 -7.14
C ARG A 169 -11.09 6.99 -7.33
N GLU A 170 -9.87 7.50 -7.16
CA GLU A 170 -8.59 6.83 -7.48
C GLU A 170 -8.45 5.45 -6.80
N ASP A 171 -9.15 5.21 -5.69
CA ASP A 171 -9.10 3.94 -4.95
C ASP A 171 -10.19 2.91 -5.31
N LEU A 172 -11.22 3.27 -6.08
CA LEU A 172 -12.40 2.41 -6.30
C LEU A 172 -12.29 1.50 -7.54
N ILE A 173 -11.67 2.01 -8.60
CA ILE A 173 -11.57 1.30 -9.88
C ILE A 173 -10.09 1.26 -10.29
N PRO A 174 -9.50 0.07 -10.51
CA PRO A 174 -8.13 -0.03 -10.99
C PRO A 174 -7.95 0.69 -12.35
N GLU A 175 -6.82 1.38 -12.53
CA GLU A 175 -6.52 2.15 -13.77
C GLU A 175 -6.64 1.31 -15.05
N ASP A 176 -6.20 0.05 -15.00
CA ASP A 176 -6.30 -0.91 -16.11
C ASP A 176 -7.76 -1.19 -16.52
N LEU A 177 -8.67 -1.26 -15.54
CA LEU A 177 -10.08 -1.48 -15.79
C LEU A 177 -10.73 -0.20 -16.33
N GLU A 178 -10.39 0.96 -15.76
CA GLU A 178 -10.87 2.27 -16.22
C GLU A 178 -10.53 2.50 -17.71
N ALA A 179 -9.29 2.23 -18.12
CA ALA A 179 -8.86 2.38 -19.50
C ALA A 179 -9.72 1.53 -20.46
N ARG A 180 -10.01 0.28 -20.09
CA ARG A 180 -10.84 -0.63 -20.89
C ARG A 180 -12.31 -0.22 -20.91
N LEU A 181 -12.84 0.27 -19.79
CA LEU A 181 -14.22 0.77 -19.69
C LEU A 181 -14.43 2.02 -20.55
N ARG A 182 -13.45 2.93 -20.60
CA ARG A 182 -13.49 4.11 -21.49
C ARG A 182 -13.61 3.71 -22.96
N LEU A 183 -12.91 2.66 -23.39
CA LEU A 183 -13.04 2.12 -24.75
C LEU A 183 -14.44 1.56 -25.04
N LEU A 184 -15.16 1.13 -24.00
CA LEU A 184 -16.54 0.62 -24.10
C LEU A 184 -17.60 1.74 -24.03
N GLY A 185 -17.19 3.01 -23.95
CA GLY A 185 -18.08 4.16 -23.91
C GLY A 185 -18.43 4.63 -22.50
N TRP A 186 -17.65 4.28 -21.49
CA TRP A 186 -17.83 4.79 -20.12
C TRP A 186 -17.45 6.28 -20.03
N ASP A 187 -18.35 7.09 -19.46
CA ASP A 187 -18.17 8.55 -19.31
C ASP A 187 -17.37 8.95 -18.05
N GLY A 188 -16.99 7.97 -17.22
CA GLY A 188 -16.25 8.18 -15.97
C GLY A 188 -17.11 8.27 -14.71
N THR A 189 -18.44 8.26 -14.82
CA THR A 189 -19.39 8.30 -13.67
C THR A 189 -19.72 6.91 -13.13
N LEU A 190 -19.95 6.79 -11.82
CA LEU A 190 -20.36 5.54 -11.17
C LEU A 190 -21.76 5.10 -11.63
N ARG A 191 -22.67 6.05 -11.89
CA ARG A 191 -24.01 5.75 -12.43
C ARG A 191 -23.94 5.14 -13.82
N SER A 192 -23.14 5.73 -14.72
CA SER A 192 -22.96 5.16 -16.05
C SER A 192 -22.19 3.83 -15.99
N PHE A 193 -21.30 3.66 -15.00
CA PHE A 193 -20.58 2.42 -14.79
C PHE A 193 -21.54 1.28 -14.44
N GLN A 194 -22.46 1.49 -13.49
CA GLN A 194 -23.52 0.53 -13.16
C GLN A 194 -24.39 0.23 -14.38
N ALA A 195 -24.87 1.27 -15.08
CA ALA A 195 -25.68 1.10 -16.28
C ALA A 195 -24.95 0.30 -17.38
N LEU A 196 -23.64 0.50 -17.52
CA LEU A 196 -22.80 -0.22 -18.50
C LEU A 196 -22.64 -1.69 -18.11
N VAL A 197 -22.49 -2.00 -16.82
CA VAL A 197 -22.50 -3.37 -16.29
C VAL A 197 -23.86 -4.04 -16.45
N ASP A 198 -24.96 -3.31 -16.30
CA ASP A 198 -26.32 -3.83 -16.51
C ASP A 198 -26.57 -4.27 -17.96
N THR A 199 -25.77 -3.80 -18.92
CA THR A 199 -25.84 -4.29 -20.31
C THR A 199 -25.22 -5.68 -20.51
N LEU A 200 -24.45 -6.19 -19.54
CA LEU A 200 -23.73 -7.47 -19.65
C LEU A 200 -24.65 -8.65 -20.05
N PRO A 201 -25.80 -8.90 -19.40
CA PRO A 201 -26.65 -10.04 -19.76
C PRO A 201 -27.19 -9.95 -21.19
N ALA A 202 -27.48 -8.74 -21.67
CA ALA A 202 -27.93 -8.54 -23.05
C ALA A 202 -26.80 -8.80 -24.05
N ARG A 203 -25.58 -8.32 -23.77
CA ARG A 203 -24.39 -8.56 -24.60
C ARG A 203 -24.00 -10.03 -24.64
N GLU A 204 -24.07 -10.74 -23.53
CA GLU A 204 -23.81 -12.18 -23.47
C GLU A 204 -24.81 -12.97 -24.31
N LYS A 205 -26.10 -12.64 -24.23
CA LYS A 205 -27.14 -13.25 -25.07
C LYS A 205 -26.89 -12.97 -26.55
N ALA A 206 -26.61 -11.72 -26.92
CA ALA A 206 -26.32 -11.35 -28.31
C ALA A 206 -25.08 -12.09 -28.85
N PHE A 207 -24.02 -12.20 -28.06
CA PHE A 207 -22.83 -12.96 -28.42
C PHE A 207 -23.15 -14.45 -28.62
N VAL A 208 -23.89 -15.05 -27.69
CA VAL A 208 -24.36 -16.46 -27.79
C VAL A 208 -25.16 -16.69 -29.07
N GLU A 209 -26.10 -15.81 -29.38
CA GLU A 209 -26.91 -15.89 -30.58
C GLU A 209 -26.07 -15.71 -31.85
N ARG A 210 -25.15 -14.75 -31.86
CA ARG A 210 -24.24 -14.52 -32.97
C ARG A 210 -23.38 -15.75 -33.25
N VAL A 211 -22.82 -16.37 -32.22
CA VAL A 211 -22.05 -17.63 -32.32
C VAL A 211 -22.91 -18.79 -32.84
N ARG A 212 -24.16 -18.92 -32.37
CA ARG A 212 -25.09 -19.96 -32.83
C ARG A 212 -25.53 -19.75 -34.28
N SER A 213 -25.64 -18.50 -34.71
CA SER A 213 -26.04 -18.11 -36.06
C SER A 213 -24.96 -18.36 -37.13
N ILE A 214 -23.71 -18.65 -36.73
CA ILE A 214 -22.64 -19.00 -37.66
C ILE A 214 -23.01 -20.29 -38.39
N SER A 215 -23.39 -20.14 -39.65
CA SER A 215 -23.82 -21.21 -40.56
C SER A 215 -22.87 -21.39 -41.74
N ALA A 216 -21.96 -20.44 -41.97
CA ALA A 216 -20.93 -20.53 -43.00
C ALA A 216 -19.65 -19.86 -42.50
N LEU A 217 -18.52 -20.35 -42.99
CA LEU A 217 -17.20 -19.72 -42.84
C LEU A 217 -16.72 -19.23 -44.19
N VAL A 218 -16.18 -18.02 -44.26
CA VAL A 218 -15.66 -17.42 -45.49
C VAL A 218 -14.16 -17.23 -45.38
N ASP A 219 -13.43 -17.63 -46.42
CA ASP A 219 -11.98 -17.49 -46.50
C ASP A 219 -11.60 -16.01 -46.49
N ARG A 220 -10.71 -15.62 -45.57
CA ARG A 220 -10.21 -14.26 -45.48
C ARG A 220 -9.47 -13.79 -46.73
N GLU A 221 -8.72 -14.65 -47.40
CA GLU A 221 -7.90 -14.28 -48.57
C GLU A 221 -8.69 -14.32 -49.87
N LYS A 222 -9.55 -15.32 -50.02
CA LYS A 222 -10.26 -15.58 -51.29
C LYS A 222 -11.70 -15.08 -51.29
N GLY A 223 -12.27 -14.74 -50.12
CA GLY A 223 -13.68 -14.35 -49.99
C GLY A 223 -14.67 -15.46 -50.37
N GLN A 224 -14.20 -16.72 -50.43
CA GLN A 224 -15.00 -17.87 -50.84
C GLN A 224 -15.51 -18.63 -49.62
N VAL A 225 -16.69 -19.25 -49.75
CA VAL A 225 -17.25 -20.07 -48.67
C VAL A 225 -16.39 -21.33 -48.45
N VAL A 226 -15.75 -21.34 -47.28
CA VAL A 226 -15.03 -22.36 -46.49
C VAL A 226 -15.74 -23.69 -46.31
N ALA A 227 -16.78 -23.54 -45.51
CA ALA A 227 -17.57 -24.60 -44.95
C ALA A 227 -18.97 -24.07 -44.68
N VAL A 228 -19.95 -24.94 -44.81
CA VAL A 228 -21.35 -24.64 -44.54
C VAL A 228 -21.85 -25.63 -43.52
N LYS A 229 -22.64 -25.15 -42.55
CA LYS A 229 -23.28 -25.97 -41.55
C LYS A 229 -24.47 -26.70 -42.18
N SER A 230 -24.41 -28.02 -42.20
CA SER A 230 -25.51 -28.90 -42.62
C SER A 230 -26.12 -29.62 -41.40
N PRO A 231 -27.27 -30.31 -41.55
CA PRO A 231 -27.91 -31.04 -40.46
C PRO A 231 -27.05 -32.18 -39.87
N ILE A 232 -26.09 -32.69 -40.65
CA ILE A 232 -25.23 -33.84 -40.28
C ILE A 232 -23.87 -33.36 -39.73
N GLY A 233 -23.53 -32.08 -39.89
CA GLY A 233 -22.28 -31.49 -39.42
C GLY A 233 -21.82 -30.33 -40.29
N TRP A 234 -20.54 -29.98 -40.19
CA TRP A 234 -19.94 -28.98 -41.08
C TRP A 234 -19.49 -29.64 -42.38
N GLU A 235 -20.07 -29.21 -43.49
CA GLU A 235 -19.66 -29.62 -44.84
C GLU A 235 -18.55 -28.71 -45.33
N VAL A 236 -17.42 -29.33 -45.64
CA VAL A 236 -16.16 -28.68 -45.95
C VAL A 236 -15.89 -28.85 -47.44
N ARG A 237 -15.61 -27.76 -48.19
CA ARG A 237 -15.33 -27.86 -49.64
C ARG A 237 -14.07 -28.69 -49.92
N GLN A 238 -13.98 -29.39 -51.04
CA GLN A 238 -12.76 -30.14 -51.36
C GLN A 238 -11.59 -29.17 -51.66
N GLY A 239 -10.42 -29.43 -51.05
CA GLY A 239 -9.18 -28.65 -51.28
C GLY A 239 -8.82 -27.58 -50.22
N LEU A 240 -9.30 -27.71 -48.98
CA LEU A 240 -9.04 -26.72 -47.91
C LEU A 240 -7.58 -26.58 -47.48
N SER A 241 -7.24 -25.36 -47.04
CA SER A 241 -6.05 -25.13 -46.23
C SER A 241 -6.23 -25.70 -44.81
N ARG A 242 -5.10 -25.99 -44.15
CA ARG A 242 -5.08 -26.46 -42.76
C ARG A 242 -5.72 -25.46 -41.79
N GLU A 243 -5.64 -24.15 -42.08
CA GLU A 243 -6.29 -23.12 -41.25
C GLU A 243 -7.80 -23.20 -41.30
N ALA A 244 -8.38 -23.41 -42.49
CA ALA A 244 -9.83 -23.46 -42.63
C ALA A 244 -10.43 -24.70 -41.93
N MET A 245 -9.73 -25.85 -41.91
CA MET A 245 -10.16 -27.03 -41.13
C MET A 245 -10.09 -26.76 -39.62
N LYS A 246 -9.04 -26.07 -39.15
CA LYS A 246 -8.90 -25.65 -37.75
C LYS A 246 -10.04 -24.70 -37.34
N ALA A 247 -10.43 -23.78 -38.21
CA ALA A 247 -11.52 -22.84 -37.96
C ALA A 247 -12.88 -23.55 -37.88
N VAL A 248 -13.17 -24.51 -38.76
CA VAL A 248 -14.40 -25.32 -38.70
C VAL A 248 -14.51 -26.06 -37.36
N MET A 249 -13.44 -26.73 -36.94
CA MET A 249 -13.40 -27.40 -35.64
C MET A 249 -13.57 -26.40 -34.49
N ALA A 250 -12.95 -25.23 -34.59
CA ALA A 250 -13.08 -24.17 -33.59
C ALA A 250 -14.51 -23.63 -33.50
N VAL A 251 -15.23 -23.39 -34.61
CA VAL A 251 -16.64 -23.00 -34.57
C VAL A 251 -17.51 -24.09 -33.95
N GLY A 252 -17.27 -25.36 -34.27
CA GLY A 252 -17.99 -26.48 -33.65
C GLY A 252 -17.85 -26.48 -32.12
N LEU A 253 -16.61 -26.42 -31.63
CA LEU A 253 -16.32 -26.36 -30.19
C LEU A 253 -16.87 -25.10 -29.53
N LEU A 254 -16.75 -23.95 -30.19
CA LEU A 254 -17.32 -22.67 -29.76
C LEU A 254 -18.85 -22.78 -29.57
N GLN A 255 -19.54 -23.40 -30.53
CA GLN A 255 -20.99 -23.59 -30.46
C GLN A 255 -21.40 -24.56 -29.35
N GLU A 256 -20.59 -25.56 -29.02
CA GLU A 256 -20.84 -26.44 -27.86
C GLU A 256 -20.59 -25.72 -26.53
N LEU A 257 -19.45 -25.04 -26.37
CA LEU A 257 -19.11 -24.33 -25.13
C LEU A 257 -20.16 -23.28 -24.76
N VAL A 258 -20.68 -22.56 -25.75
CA VAL A 258 -21.66 -21.48 -25.57
C VAL A 258 -23.10 -22.01 -25.37
N LYS A 259 -23.32 -23.33 -25.42
CA LYS A 259 -24.57 -23.95 -24.92
C LYS A 259 -24.62 -23.99 -23.41
N GLU A 260 -23.47 -24.11 -22.75
CA GLU A 260 -23.40 -24.15 -21.29
C GLU A 260 -23.66 -22.74 -20.73
N PRO A 261 -24.52 -22.60 -19.71
CA PRO A 261 -24.80 -21.29 -19.10
C PRO A 261 -23.58 -20.70 -18.36
N SER A 262 -22.59 -21.53 -18.03
CA SER A 262 -21.37 -21.16 -17.28
C SER A 262 -20.11 -21.12 -18.14
N TRP A 263 -20.22 -20.78 -19.42
CA TRP A 263 -19.07 -20.72 -20.31
C TRP A 263 -18.02 -19.69 -19.85
N LYS A 264 -16.74 -20.04 -19.98
CA LYS A 264 -15.63 -19.19 -19.55
C LYS A 264 -14.99 -18.46 -20.72
N VAL A 265 -14.70 -17.17 -20.53
CA VAL A 265 -14.08 -16.31 -21.54
C VAL A 265 -12.78 -16.91 -22.07
N HIS A 266 -11.90 -17.43 -21.20
CA HIS A 266 -10.61 -17.96 -21.63
C HIS A 266 -10.72 -19.25 -22.46
N GLU A 267 -11.72 -20.09 -22.19
CA GLU A 267 -12.00 -21.31 -22.97
C GLU A 267 -12.54 -20.94 -24.36
N VAL A 268 -13.44 -19.95 -24.42
CA VAL A 268 -14.05 -19.46 -25.66
C VAL A 268 -13.06 -18.66 -26.52
N ARG A 269 -12.16 -17.88 -25.89
CA ARG A 269 -11.22 -16.96 -26.57
C ARG A 269 -10.38 -17.65 -27.64
N ARG A 270 -9.75 -18.77 -27.30
CA ARG A 270 -8.90 -19.53 -28.22
C ARG A 270 -9.65 -19.94 -29.49
N HIS A 271 -10.93 -20.29 -29.36
CA HIS A 271 -11.77 -20.68 -30.48
C HIS A 271 -12.20 -19.47 -31.31
N VAL A 272 -12.55 -18.34 -30.67
CA VAL A 272 -12.85 -17.09 -31.38
C VAL A 272 -11.66 -16.59 -32.18
N GLU A 273 -10.44 -16.65 -31.61
CA GLU A 273 -9.20 -16.26 -32.31
C GLU A 273 -8.99 -17.11 -33.57
N ALA A 274 -9.10 -18.43 -33.47
CA ALA A 274 -8.95 -19.33 -34.61
C ALA A 274 -10.00 -19.09 -35.71
N VAL A 275 -11.21 -18.64 -35.33
CA VAL A 275 -12.29 -18.31 -36.26
C VAL A 275 -12.07 -16.94 -36.90
N ALA A 276 -11.65 -15.94 -36.13
CA ALA A 276 -11.36 -14.59 -36.63
C ALA A 276 -10.10 -14.52 -37.51
N GLU A 277 -9.14 -15.42 -37.31
CA GLU A 277 -7.99 -15.61 -38.20
C GLU A 277 -8.43 -16.04 -39.60
N ALA A 278 -9.40 -16.97 -39.66
CA ALA A 278 -9.87 -17.59 -40.89
C ALA A 278 -10.96 -16.77 -41.61
N ASP A 279 -11.83 -16.06 -40.88
CA ASP A 279 -12.93 -15.27 -41.44
C ASP A 279 -12.91 -13.82 -40.94
N ALA A 280 -12.68 -12.88 -41.87
CA ALA A 280 -12.61 -11.45 -41.57
C ALA A 280 -13.93 -10.88 -41.04
N HIS A 281 -15.09 -11.43 -41.43
CA HIS A 281 -16.41 -10.97 -40.98
C HIS A 281 -16.67 -11.30 -39.51
N LEU A 282 -15.90 -12.25 -38.96
CA LEU A 282 -16.02 -12.73 -37.59
C LEU A 282 -15.01 -12.06 -36.64
N LYS A 283 -14.16 -11.14 -37.13
CA LYS A 283 -13.25 -10.33 -36.27
C LYS A 283 -13.98 -9.55 -35.17
N GLY A 284 -15.22 -9.14 -35.41
CA GLY A 284 -16.05 -8.47 -34.40
C GLY A 284 -16.35 -9.32 -33.17
N LEU A 285 -16.35 -10.66 -33.30
CA LEU A 285 -16.60 -11.57 -32.17
C LEU A 285 -15.50 -11.50 -31.11
N LEU A 286 -14.24 -11.26 -31.51
CA LEU A 286 -13.15 -11.12 -30.55
C LEU A 286 -13.35 -9.86 -29.70
N ALA A 287 -13.65 -8.73 -30.35
CA ALA A 287 -13.90 -7.47 -29.66
C ALA A 287 -15.13 -7.56 -28.74
N GLU A 288 -16.20 -8.24 -29.18
CA GLU A 288 -17.38 -8.51 -28.34
C GLU A 288 -17.03 -9.38 -27.13
N LEU A 289 -16.22 -10.42 -27.31
CA LEU A 289 -15.78 -11.29 -26.22
C LEU A 289 -14.91 -10.52 -25.21
N GLU A 290 -13.99 -9.68 -25.68
CA GLU A 290 -13.15 -8.83 -24.82
C GLU A 290 -13.97 -7.78 -24.06
N ALA A 291 -15.01 -7.23 -24.70
CA ALA A 291 -15.97 -6.35 -24.04
C ALA A 291 -16.72 -7.09 -22.92
N ILE A 292 -17.21 -8.31 -23.17
CA ILE A 292 -17.88 -9.15 -22.16
C ILE A 292 -16.90 -9.48 -21.02
N ALA A 293 -15.65 -9.81 -21.33
CA ALA A 293 -14.63 -10.10 -20.33
C ALA A 293 -14.40 -8.91 -19.39
N THR A 294 -14.25 -7.71 -19.97
CA THR A 294 -14.10 -6.46 -19.24
C THR A 294 -15.32 -6.19 -18.36
N LEU A 295 -16.53 -6.39 -18.88
CA LEU A 295 -17.77 -6.22 -18.15
C LEU A 295 -17.96 -7.22 -17.00
N ARG A 296 -17.54 -8.48 -17.18
CA ARG A 296 -17.52 -9.48 -16.09
C ARG A 296 -16.56 -9.07 -14.98
N GLN A 297 -15.38 -8.58 -15.33
CA GLN A 297 -14.42 -8.06 -14.37
C GLN A 297 -14.96 -6.83 -13.64
N ALA A 298 -15.58 -5.90 -14.37
CA ALA A 298 -16.25 -4.72 -13.82
C ALA A 298 -17.37 -5.09 -12.85
N LYS A 299 -18.24 -6.03 -13.22
CA LYS A 299 -19.29 -6.56 -12.34
C LYS A 299 -18.70 -7.15 -11.06
N HIS A 300 -17.66 -7.96 -11.18
CA HIS A 300 -16.99 -8.53 -10.02
C HIS A 300 -16.43 -7.46 -9.09
N HIS A 301 -15.82 -6.41 -9.64
CA HIS A 301 -15.33 -5.29 -8.83
C HIS A 301 -16.48 -4.53 -8.17
N LEU A 302 -17.58 -4.22 -8.88
CA LEU A 302 -18.78 -3.64 -8.28
C LEU A 302 -19.34 -4.49 -7.14
N ASP A 303 -19.41 -5.81 -7.33
CA ASP A 303 -19.87 -6.74 -6.30
C ASP A 303 -18.92 -6.81 -5.10
N GLN A 304 -17.64 -6.46 -5.25
CA GLN A 304 -16.68 -6.35 -4.16
C GLN A 304 -16.81 -5.03 -3.42
N VAL A 305 -16.87 -3.90 -4.14
CA VAL A 305 -16.97 -2.56 -3.54
C VAL A 305 -18.39 -2.24 -3.04
N GLY A 306 -19.40 -2.96 -3.51
CA GLY A 306 -20.79 -2.86 -3.06
C GLY A 306 -21.11 -3.69 -1.82
N ARG A 307 -20.14 -4.44 -1.27
CA ARG A 307 -20.32 -5.11 0.01
C ARG A 307 -20.21 -4.11 1.16
N GLY A 308 -21.11 -4.23 2.13
CA GLY A 308 -21.03 -3.47 3.37
C GLY A 308 -19.67 -3.68 4.04
N ARG A 309 -19.09 -2.61 4.57
CA ARG A 309 -17.87 -2.68 5.36
C ARG A 309 -18.23 -3.02 6.80
N ALA A 310 -17.46 -3.91 7.42
CA ALA A 310 -17.51 -4.04 8.87
C ALA A 310 -17.00 -2.72 9.47
N ILE A 311 -17.84 -2.07 10.27
CA ILE A 311 -17.49 -0.88 11.03
C ILE A 311 -17.36 -1.29 12.48
N ALA A 312 -16.17 -1.07 13.05
CA ALA A 312 -15.99 -1.16 14.48
C ALA A 312 -16.61 0.09 15.12
N VAL A 313 -17.64 -0.13 15.93
CA VAL A 313 -18.36 0.89 16.67
C VAL A 313 -17.97 0.78 18.14
N TYR A 314 -17.39 1.85 18.67
CA TYR A 314 -17.04 1.97 20.06
C TYR A 314 -18.09 2.83 20.76
N ARG A 315 -18.75 2.26 21.76
CA ARG A 315 -19.80 2.92 22.54
C ARG A 315 -19.25 3.36 23.89
N ASP A 316 -19.78 4.47 24.42
CA ASP A 316 -19.47 4.87 25.78
C ASP A 316 -19.99 3.80 26.75
N PRO A 317 -19.15 3.21 27.62
CA PRO A 317 -19.57 2.22 28.59
C PRO A 317 -20.61 2.71 29.61
N ALA A 318 -20.79 4.02 29.77
CA ALA A 318 -21.74 4.63 30.69
C ALA A 318 -23.11 4.94 30.05
N THR A 319 -23.15 5.37 28.79
CA THR A 319 -24.39 5.78 28.11
C THR A 319 -24.86 4.82 27.01
N GLY A 320 -23.96 3.98 26.48
CA GLY A 320 -24.22 3.10 25.35
C GLY A 320 -24.26 3.83 23.99
N GLU A 321 -23.99 5.13 23.96
CA GLU A 321 -24.00 5.91 22.72
C GLU A 321 -22.72 5.68 21.90
N PRO A 322 -22.81 5.65 20.56
CA PRO A 322 -21.65 5.47 19.70
C PRO A 322 -20.75 6.72 19.74
N VAL A 323 -19.54 6.58 20.26
CA VAL A 323 -18.56 7.66 20.40
C VAL A 323 -17.58 7.68 19.23
N TYR A 324 -17.23 6.51 18.71
CA TYR A 324 -16.27 6.38 17.63
C TYR A 324 -16.66 5.26 16.67
N ARG A 325 -16.54 5.53 15.36
CA ARG A 325 -16.79 4.57 14.29
C ARG A 325 -15.56 4.54 13.39
N THR A 326 -15.06 3.36 13.08
CA THR A 326 -13.95 3.20 12.15
C THR A 326 -14.18 1.99 11.25
N PRO A 327 -13.91 2.07 9.94
CA PRO A 327 -13.92 0.89 9.08
C PRO A 327 -12.86 -0.11 9.57
N VAL A 328 -13.21 -1.39 9.55
CA VAL A 328 -12.29 -2.49 9.82
C VAL A 328 -11.51 -2.77 8.54
N ILE A 329 -10.19 -2.56 8.58
CA ILE A 329 -9.30 -2.93 7.47
C ILE A 329 -9.00 -4.43 7.65
N GLY A 330 -9.53 -5.25 6.75
CA GLY A 330 -9.35 -6.71 6.71
C GLY A 330 -8.15 -7.16 5.90
#